data_AF-A0A3D0WBN3-F1
#
_entry.id   AF-A0A3D0WBN3-F1
#
_cell.length_a   1.000
_cell.length_b   1.000
_cell.length_c   1.000
_cell.angle_alpha   90.00
_cell.angle_beta   90.00
_cell.angle_gamma   90.00
#
_symmetry.space_group_name_H-M   'P 1'
#
loop_
_entity.id
_entity.type
_entity.pdbx_description
1 polymer ?
#
loop_
_entity_poly.entity_id
_entity_poly.type
_entity_poly.pdbx_seq_one_letter_code
_entity_poly.pdbx_strand_id
1 'polypeptide(L)'
;MIDRRTALAGVAAMFGAGAFAPIARAAATAAQTKGAVIPGISEGPPSVAVFTPAQRALLTALSERVIPTTDTPGAIAAGVPQYIEKLLADWSYPKEREPVIAGLDAIDKRSMADFKVAGAKATAKQQDALLTLAMNGQIPGGKDWFEAFRQLVITGYYTSEIGITQEREYLPVPGEYNGAFPYSQVNKVYSS
;
A
#
# COMPACT_ATOMS: atom_id res chain seq x y z
N MET A 1 -8.56 -4.32 33.54
CA MET A 1 -7.13 -4.17 33.20
C MET A 1 -6.96 -2.73 32.71
N ILE A 2 -6.10 -1.93 33.34
CA ILE A 2 -5.91 -0.52 32.97
C ILE A 2 -5.00 -0.47 31.74
N ASP A 3 -5.42 0.22 30.67
CA ASP A 3 -4.58 0.42 29.49
C ASP A 3 -3.41 1.35 29.79
N ARG A 4 -2.28 1.14 29.11
CA ARG A 4 -1.03 1.91 29.30
C ARG A 4 -1.26 3.42 29.22
N ARG A 5 -2.15 3.88 28.34
CA ARG A 5 -2.45 5.32 28.17
C ARG A 5 -3.15 5.89 29.40
N THR A 6 -4.07 5.14 29.99
CA THR A 6 -4.80 5.52 31.20
C THR A 6 -3.87 5.57 32.41
N ALA A 7 -2.95 4.60 32.53
CA ALA A 7 -1.95 4.59 33.59
C ALA A 7 -1.01 5.81 33.49
N LEU A 8 -0.49 6.11 32.30
CA LEU A 8 0.40 7.25 32.07
C LEU A 8 -0.30 8.59 32.27
N ALA A 9 -1.56 8.72 31.86
CA ALA A 9 -2.37 9.92 32.13
C ALA A 9 -2.58 10.14 33.63
N GLY A 10 -2.82 9.06 34.40
CA GLY A 10 -2.95 9.13 35.85
C GLY A 10 -1.65 9.55 36.55
N VAL A 11 -0.49 9.02 36.11
CA VAL A 11 0.82 9.41 36.64
C VAL A 11 1.13 10.88 36.34
N ALA A 12 0.88 11.34 35.10
CA ALA A 12 1.09 12.74 34.73
C ALA A 12 0.17 13.70 35.49
N ALA A 13 -1.08 13.29 35.78
CA ALA A 13 -2.02 14.07 36.57
C ALA A 13 -1.64 14.14 38.06
N MET A 14 -1.09 13.06 38.61
CA MET A 14 -0.71 13.01 40.03
C MET A 14 0.61 13.74 40.34
N PHE A 15 1.61 13.62 39.47
CA PHE A 15 2.96 14.13 39.76
C PHE A 15 3.29 15.43 39.01
N GLY A 16 2.44 15.86 38.07
CA GLY A 16 2.68 17.00 37.21
C GLY A 16 3.78 16.74 36.17
N ALA A 17 3.78 17.52 35.09
CA ALA A 17 4.75 17.36 34.00
C ALA A 17 6.14 17.96 34.30
N GLY A 18 6.35 18.55 35.47
CA GLY A 18 7.49 19.43 35.76
C GLY A 18 8.83 18.73 36.02
N ALA A 19 8.84 17.42 36.33
CA ALA A 19 10.08 16.73 36.69
C ALA A 19 10.95 16.35 35.47
N PHE A 20 10.38 16.38 34.25
CA PHE A 20 11.09 15.96 33.05
C PHE A 20 10.77 16.93 31.91
N ALA A 21 11.72 17.82 31.61
CA ALA A 21 11.56 18.86 30.58
C ALA A 21 11.04 18.36 29.22
N PRO A 22 11.40 17.15 28.73
CA PRO A 22 10.79 16.59 27.51
C PRO A 22 9.29 16.32 27.64
N ILE A 23 8.83 15.82 28.79
CA ILE A 23 7.41 15.53 29.05
C ILE A 23 6.63 16.84 29.26
N ALA A 24 7.22 17.81 29.95
CA ALA A 24 6.66 19.16 30.06
C ALA A 24 6.45 19.82 28.69
N ARG A 25 7.43 19.69 27.79
CA ARG A 25 7.31 20.19 26.41
C ARG A 25 6.25 19.45 25.61
N ALA A 26 6.20 18.12 25.68
CA ALA A 26 5.17 17.33 25.01
C ALA A 26 3.74 17.64 25.53
N ALA A 27 3.59 17.82 26.83
CA ALA A 27 2.32 18.22 27.46
C ALA A 27 1.94 19.66 27.11
N ALA A 28 2.91 20.58 27.04
CA ALA A 28 2.68 21.97 26.63
C ALA A 28 2.27 22.07 25.15
N THR A 29 2.87 21.25 24.26
CA THR A 29 2.41 21.16 22.86
C THR A 29 1.02 20.56 22.76
N ALA A 30 0.70 19.53 23.55
CA ALA A 30 -0.64 18.94 23.61
C ALA A 30 -1.70 19.91 24.19
N ALA A 31 -1.31 20.79 25.11
CA ALA A 31 -2.19 21.80 25.70
C ALA A 31 -2.36 23.05 24.79
N GLN A 32 -1.32 23.42 24.01
CA GLN A 32 -1.42 24.43 22.95
C GLN A 32 -2.31 23.98 21.79
N THR A 33 -2.51 22.67 21.63
CA THR A 33 -3.46 22.08 20.69
C THR A 33 -4.83 21.78 21.31
N LYS A 34 -5.32 22.58 22.28
CA LYS A 34 -6.77 22.60 22.60
C LYS A 34 -7.55 23.12 21.38
N GLY A 35 -7.81 22.23 20.43
CA GLY A 35 -8.47 22.51 19.15
C GLY A 35 -7.78 21.92 17.92
N ALA A 36 -6.50 21.52 17.99
CA ALA A 36 -5.90 20.75 16.92
C ALA A 36 -6.20 19.27 17.17
N VAL A 37 -7.34 18.83 16.64
CA VAL A 37 -7.60 17.41 16.42
C VAL A 37 -6.41 16.91 15.60
N ILE A 38 -5.53 16.09 16.18
CA ILE A 38 -4.67 15.24 15.36
C ILE A 38 -5.65 14.52 14.45
N PRO A 39 -5.63 14.76 13.12
CA PRO A 39 -6.61 14.15 12.24
C PRO A 39 -6.55 12.65 12.49
N GLY A 40 -7.68 12.05 12.89
CA GLY A 40 -7.74 10.61 13.06
C GLY A 40 -7.34 9.96 11.74
N ILE A 41 -6.54 8.90 11.79
CA ILE A 41 -6.26 8.10 10.60
C ILE A 41 -7.61 7.54 10.14
N SER A 42 -7.99 7.87 8.91
CA SER A 42 -9.24 7.42 8.32
C SER A 42 -9.10 5.96 7.90
N GLU A 43 -9.41 5.05 8.83
CA GLU A 43 -9.53 3.60 8.58
C GLU A 43 -10.82 3.25 7.80
N GLY A 44 -11.62 4.26 7.46
CA GLY A 44 -12.87 4.11 6.70
C GLY A 44 -12.65 3.91 5.20
N PRO A 45 -13.74 3.76 4.43
CA PRO A 45 -13.67 3.62 2.98
C PRO A 45 -12.99 4.82 2.29
N PRO A 46 -12.61 4.71 1.01
CA PRO A 46 -12.11 5.83 0.22
C PRO A 46 -13.04 7.04 0.32
N SER A 47 -12.48 8.24 0.46
CA SER A 47 -13.27 9.49 0.61
C SER A 47 -14.11 9.81 -0.62
N VAL A 48 -13.70 9.33 -1.79
CA VAL A 48 -14.43 9.39 -3.05
C VAL A 48 -14.29 8.07 -3.79
N ALA A 49 -15.32 7.69 -4.56
CA ALA A 49 -15.22 6.56 -5.47
C ALA A 49 -14.28 6.94 -6.64
N VAL A 50 -13.09 6.33 -6.69
CA VAL A 50 -12.10 6.60 -7.75
C VAL A 50 -12.37 5.72 -8.96
N PHE A 51 -12.65 4.44 -8.73
CA PHE A 51 -12.84 3.47 -9.79
C PHE A 51 -14.31 3.06 -9.95
N THR A 52 -14.72 2.90 -11.20
CA THR A 52 -15.94 2.15 -11.52
C THR A 52 -15.79 0.68 -11.09
N PRO A 53 -16.89 -0.08 -10.90
CA PRO A 53 -16.80 -1.51 -10.58
C PRO A 53 -15.96 -2.31 -11.56
N ALA A 54 -16.02 -1.99 -12.86
CA ALA A 54 -15.23 -2.65 -13.90
C ALA A 54 -13.74 -2.33 -13.79
N GLN A 55 -13.38 -1.05 -13.61
CA GLN A 55 -11.99 -0.62 -13.39
C GLN A 55 -11.41 -1.23 -12.12
N ARG A 56 -12.19 -1.30 -11.04
CA ARG A 56 -11.76 -1.94 -9.78
C ARG A 56 -11.50 -3.44 -9.99
N ALA A 57 -12.39 -4.14 -10.69
CA ALA A 57 -12.19 -5.55 -11.00
C ALA A 57 -10.93 -5.78 -11.86
N LEU A 58 -10.68 -4.90 -12.84
CA LEU A 58 -9.48 -4.95 -13.66
C LEU A 58 -8.22 -4.68 -12.83
N LEU A 59 -8.20 -3.62 -12.04
CA LEU A 59 -7.09 -3.28 -11.14
C LEU A 59 -6.76 -4.45 -10.21
N THR A 60 -7.78 -5.05 -9.59
CA THR A 60 -7.63 -6.22 -8.71
C THR A 60 -6.96 -7.38 -9.44
N ALA A 61 -7.47 -7.74 -10.62
CA ALA A 61 -6.93 -8.85 -11.39
C ALA A 61 -5.48 -8.60 -11.84
N LEU A 62 -5.18 -7.39 -12.33
CA LEU A 62 -3.83 -7.02 -12.75
C LEU A 62 -2.84 -6.93 -11.58
N SER A 63 -3.29 -6.50 -10.39
CA SER A 63 -2.43 -6.42 -9.20
C SER A 63 -1.90 -7.80 -8.81
N GLU A 64 -2.77 -8.82 -8.86
CA GLU A 64 -2.38 -10.22 -8.62
C GLU A 64 -1.43 -10.74 -9.70
N ARG A 65 -1.46 -10.21 -10.92
CA ARG A 65 -0.46 -10.58 -11.94
C ARG A 65 0.91 -10.00 -11.66
N VAL A 66 0.99 -8.82 -11.03
CA VAL A 66 2.25 -8.17 -10.68
C VAL A 66 2.91 -8.86 -9.47
N ILE A 67 2.13 -9.18 -8.43
CA ILE A 67 2.60 -9.99 -7.28
C ILE A 67 1.58 -11.12 -7.05
N PRO A 68 1.77 -12.29 -7.69
CA PRO A 68 0.87 -13.42 -7.56
C PRO A 68 1.10 -14.17 -6.25
N THR A 69 0.05 -14.85 -5.79
CA THR A 69 0.18 -15.86 -4.73
C THR A 69 1.13 -16.98 -5.18
N THR A 70 2.16 -17.23 -4.38
CA THR A 70 3.11 -18.35 -4.54
C THR A 70 3.23 -19.11 -3.22
N ASP A 71 4.42 -19.20 -2.64
CA ASP A 71 4.62 -19.70 -1.28
C ASP A 71 4.10 -18.69 -0.23
N THR A 72 3.90 -17.44 -0.63
CA THR A 72 3.32 -16.35 0.16
C THR A 72 2.07 -15.78 -0.51
N PRO A 73 1.12 -15.22 0.28
CA PRO A 73 -0.08 -14.62 -0.28
C PRO A 73 0.22 -13.43 -1.20
N GLY A 74 -0.50 -13.33 -2.32
CA GLY A 74 -0.29 -12.29 -3.34
C GLY A 74 -0.93 -10.93 -3.04
N ALA A 75 -0.92 -10.04 -4.04
CA ALA A 75 -1.39 -8.66 -3.93
C ALA A 75 -2.83 -8.52 -3.44
N ILE A 76 -3.73 -9.40 -3.88
CA ILE A 76 -5.14 -9.37 -3.44
C ILE A 76 -5.24 -9.69 -1.95
N ALA A 77 -4.55 -10.74 -1.50
CA ALA A 77 -4.56 -11.13 -0.09
C ALA A 77 -3.92 -10.06 0.80
N ALA A 78 -2.90 -9.35 0.28
CA ALA A 78 -2.26 -8.21 0.93
C ALA A 78 -3.09 -6.91 0.93
N GLY A 79 -4.31 -6.91 0.36
CA GLY A 79 -5.19 -5.73 0.34
C GLY A 79 -4.72 -4.60 -0.57
N VAL A 80 -3.84 -4.90 -1.53
CA VAL A 80 -3.25 -3.90 -2.45
C VAL A 80 -4.31 -3.13 -3.24
N PRO A 81 -5.36 -3.75 -3.82
CA PRO A 81 -6.35 -2.99 -4.58
C PRO A 81 -7.07 -1.92 -3.75
N GLN A 82 -7.39 -2.24 -2.50
CA GLN A 82 -8.03 -1.33 -1.55
C GLN A 82 -7.08 -0.20 -1.15
N TYR A 83 -5.81 -0.54 -0.89
CA TYR A 83 -4.76 0.45 -0.64
C TYR A 83 -4.64 1.46 -1.79
N ILE A 84 -4.55 0.99 -3.04
CA ILE A 84 -4.40 1.86 -4.21
C ILE A 84 -5.60 2.82 -4.33
N GLU A 85 -6.82 2.30 -4.21
CA GLU A 85 -8.02 3.15 -4.31
C GLU A 85 -8.10 4.18 -3.18
N LYS A 86 -7.78 3.78 -1.95
CA LYS A 86 -7.74 4.69 -0.79
C LYS A 86 -6.68 5.77 -0.95
N LEU A 87 -5.48 5.41 -1.40
CA LEU A 87 -4.39 6.35 -1.67
C LEU A 87 -4.78 7.38 -2.73
N LEU A 88 -5.37 6.91 -3.83
CA LEU A 88 -5.81 7.80 -4.90
C LEU A 88 -6.98 8.69 -4.48
N ALA A 89 -7.90 8.20 -3.66
CA ALA A 89 -9.02 8.99 -3.17
C ALA A 89 -8.56 10.11 -2.24
N ASP A 90 -7.75 9.76 -1.23
CA ASP A 90 -7.52 10.59 -0.05
C ASP A 90 -6.25 11.43 -0.12
N TRP A 91 -5.27 11.03 -0.95
CA TRP A 91 -3.94 11.62 -0.93
C TRP A 91 -3.44 12.13 -2.29
N SER A 92 -3.94 11.59 -3.40
CA SER A 92 -3.51 12.03 -4.74
C SER A 92 -4.23 13.30 -5.21
N TYR A 93 -3.54 14.12 -5.99
CA TYR A 93 -4.18 15.19 -6.74
C TYR A 93 -4.93 14.65 -7.97
N PRO A 94 -5.98 15.35 -8.48
CA PRO A 94 -6.69 14.95 -9.71
C PRO A 94 -5.76 14.64 -10.89
N LYS A 95 -4.76 15.50 -11.12
CA LYS A 95 -3.74 15.34 -12.17
C LYS A 95 -2.89 14.06 -12.05
N GLU A 96 -2.84 13.45 -10.87
CA GLU A 96 -2.05 12.23 -10.61
C GLU A 96 -2.92 10.96 -10.73
N ARG A 97 -4.21 11.04 -10.35
CA ARG A 97 -5.15 9.91 -10.47
C ARG A 97 -5.66 9.69 -11.89
N GLU A 98 -5.85 10.76 -12.66
CA GLU A 98 -6.42 10.69 -14.01
C GLU A 98 -5.64 9.75 -14.95
N PRO A 99 -4.29 9.79 -15.00
CA PRO A 99 -3.52 8.86 -15.83
C PRO A 99 -3.68 7.39 -15.42
N VAL A 100 -3.86 7.11 -14.13
CA VAL A 100 -4.06 5.73 -13.64
C VAL A 100 -5.39 5.17 -14.14
N ILE A 101 -6.45 5.98 -14.06
CA ILE A 101 -7.79 5.62 -14.54
C ILE A 101 -7.78 5.46 -16.07
N ALA A 102 -7.21 6.43 -16.78
CA ALA A 102 -7.12 6.40 -18.24
C ALA A 102 -6.33 5.19 -18.76
N GLY A 103 -5.26 4.79 -18.07
CA GLY A 103 -4.50 3.61 -18.45
C GLY A 103 -5.26 2.30 -18.19
N LEU A 104 -6.06 2.20 -17.12
CA LEU A 104 -6.96 1.04 -16.94
C LEU A 104 -7.95 0.92 -18.10
N ASP A 105 -8.52 2.04 -18.56
CA ASP A 105 -9.41 2.04 -19.73
C ASP A 105 -8.67 1.65 -21.02
N ALA A 106 -7.41 2.07 -21.18
CA ALA A 106 -6.58 1.69 -22.31
C ALA A 106 -6.27 0.18 -22.31
N ILE A 107 -5.98 -0.41 -21.15
CA ILE A 107 -5.79 -1.86 -21.00
C ILE A 107 -7.08 -2.62 -21.33
N ASP A 108 -8.23 -2.18 -20.82
CA ASP A 108 -9.50 -2.87 -21.07
C ASP A 108 -9.89 -2.80 -22.56
N LYS A 109 -9.71 -1.62 -23.18
CA LYS A 109 -9.88 -1.46 -24.64
C LYS A 109 -8.96 -2.39 -25.42
N ARG A 110 -7.70 -2.53 -25.00
CA ARG A 110 -6.75 -3.44 -25.64
C ARG A 110 -7.16 -4.90 -25.48
N SER A 111 -7.65 -5.29 -24.30
CA SER A 111 -8.20 -6.63 -24.06
C SER A 111 -9.38 -6.94 -24.97
N MET A 112 -10.31 -6.00 -25.11
CA MET A 112 -11.45 -6.14 -26.02
C MET A 112 -11.01 -6.23 -27.49
N ALA A 113 -9.99 -5.47 -27.88
CA ALA A 113 -9.44 -5.52 -29.23
C ALA A 113 -8.81 -6.89 -29.55
N ASP A 114 -7.92 -7.37 -28.69
CA ASP A 114 -7.08 -8.56 -28.94
C ASP A 114 -7.82 -9.87 -28.61
N PHE A 115 -8.63 -9.88 -27.55
CA PHE A 115 -9.20 -11.11 -26.98
C PHE A 115 -10.72 -11.14 -26.94
N LYS A 116 -11.40 -10.04 -27.29
CA LYS A 116 -12.88 -9.91 -27.28
C LYS A 116 -13.51 -10.17 -25.90
N VAL A 117 -12.74 -9.97 -24.83
CA VAL A 117 -13.18 -10.10 -23.44
C VAL A 117 -12.72 -8.89 -22.63
N ALA A 118 -13.51 -8.50 -21.64
CA ALA A 118 -13.10 -7.49 -20.67
C ALA A 118 -11.81 -7.94 -19.96
N GLY A 119 -10.87 -7.04 -19.73
CA GLY A 119 -9.55 -7.37 -19.18
C GLY A 119 -9.63 -8.05 -17.81
N ALA A 120 -10.60 -7.65 -16.99
CA ALA A 120 -10.86 -8.28 -15.68
C ALA A 120 -11.30 -9.75 -15.80
N LYS A 121 -11.88 -10.14 -16.94
CA LYS A 121 -12.34 -11.50 -17.24
C LYS A 121 -11.39 -12.25 -18.16
N ALA A 122 -10.32 -11.61 -18.62
CA ALA A 122 -9.30 -12.25 -19.41
C ALA A 122 -8.57 -13.32 -18.58
N THR A 123 -8.06 -14.36 -19.24
CA THR A 123 -7.24 -15.38 -18.60
C THR A 123 -5.94 -14.77 -18.05
N ALA A 124 -5.31 -15.44 -17.08
CA ALA A 124 -4.02 -14.99 -16.52
C ALA A 124 -2.96 -14.70 -17.62
N LYS A 125 -2.85 -15.59 -18.61
CA LYS A 125 -1.92 -15.42 -19.74
C LYS A 125 -2.25 -14.20 -20.61
N GLN A 126 -3.54 -13.90 -20.80
CA GLN A 126 -3.96 -12.71 -21.54
C GLN A 126 -3.70 -11.43 -20.74
N GLN A 127 -3.90 -11.45 -19.42
CA GLN A 127 -3.55 -10.33 -18.55
C GLN A 127 -2.05 -10.06 -18.55
N ASP A 128 -1.22 -11.11 -18.49
CA ASP A 128 0.24 -11.00 -18.61
C ASP A 128 0.66 -10.40 -19.96
N ALA A 129 -0.01 -10.81 -21.05
CA ALA A 129 0.23 -10.24 -22.37
C ALA A 129 -0.13 -8.75 -22.42
N LEU A 130 -1.24 -8.33 -21.82
CA LEU A 130 -1.64 -6.92 -21.73
C LEU A 130 -0.63 -6.08 -20.94
N LEU A 131 -0.18 -6.58 -19.79
CA LEU A 131 0.85 -5.92 -18.99
C LEU A 131 2.19 -5.83 -19.75
N THR A 132 2.56 -6.89 -20.48
CA THR A 132 3.77 -6.90 -21.32
C THR A 132 3.69 -5.87 -22.44
N LEU A 133 2.54 -5.77 -23.13
CA LEU A 133 2.30 -4.75 -24.15
C LEU A 133 2.39 -3.33 -23.58
N ALA A 134 1.83 -3.11 -22.40
CA ALA A 134 1.92 -1.82 -21.70
C ALA A 134 3.37 -1.49 -21.34
N MET A 135 4.08 -2.42 -20.69
CA MET A 135 5.49 -2.30 -20.33
C MET A 135 6.39 -1.94 -21.52
N ASN A 136 6.13 -2.55 -22.69
CA ASN A 136 6.89 -2.33 -23.91
C ASN A 136 6.44 -1.07 -24.70
N GLY A 137 5.50 -0.28 -24.18
CA GLY A 137 4.99 0.91 -24.86
C GLY A 137 4.16 0.61 -26.12
N GLN A 138 3.65 -0.60 -26.26
CA GLN A 138 2.84 -1.04 -27.40
C GLN A 138 1.34 -0.70 -27.23
N ILE A 139 1.01 -0.05 -26.11
CA ILE A 139 -0.26 0.62 -25.85
C ILE A 139 0.08 2.11 -25.68
N PRO A 140 -0.60 3.05 -26.37
CA PRO A 140 -0.34 4.48 -26.22
C PRO A 140 -0.43 4.91 -24.74
N GLY A 141 0.62 5.54 -24.22
CA GLY A 141 0.74 5.90 -22.79
C GLY A 141 0.88 4.71 -21.82
N GLY A 142 0.95 3.48 -22.34
CA GLY A 142 0.96 2.25 -21.55
C GLY A 142 2.23 2.04 -20.74
N LYS A 143 3.39 2.51 -21.22
CA LYS A 143 4.67 2.35 -20.51
C LYS A 143 4.66 3.14 -19.20
N ASP A 144 4.36 4.43 -19.29
CA ASP A 144 4.34 5.33 -18.13
C ASP A 144 3.26 4.90 -17.13
N TRP A 145 2.10 4.48 -17.64
CA TRP A 145 1.05 3.89 -16.81
C TRP A 145 1.50 2.60 -16.11
N PHE A 146 2.13 1.67 -16.83
CA PHE A 146 2.59 0.40 -16.27
C PHE A 146 3.64 0.62 -15.17
N GLU A 147 4.57 1.55 -15.37
CA GLU A 147 5.57 1.91 -14.36
C GLU A 147 4.91 2.45 -13.08
N ALA A 148 3.96 3.39 -13.23
CA ALA A 148 3.22 3.93 -12.09
C ALA A 148 2.36 2.87 -11.39
N PHE A 149 1.60 2.08 -12.16
CA PHE A 149 0.74 1.00 -11.65
C PHE A 149 1.56 -0.07 -10.91
N ARG A 150 2.65 -0.55 -11.51
CA ARG A 150 3.56 -1.52 -10.89
C ARG A 150 4.14 -0.97 -9.60
N GLN A 151 4.56 0.29 -9.58
CA GLN A 151 5.09 0.90 -8.36
C GLN A 151 4.03 1.00 -7.26
N LEU A 152 2.80 1.35 -7.58
CA LEU A 152 1.68 1.36 -6.62
C LEU A 152 1.43 -0.04 -6.03
N VAL A 153 1.47 -1.08 -6.85
CA VAL A 153 1.31 -2.48 -6.38
C VAL A 153 2.45 -2.91 -5.47
N ILE A 154 3.69 -2.65 -5.88
CA ILE A 154 4.89 -2.99 -5.10
C ILE A 154 4.88 -2.26 -3.76
N THR A 155 4.59 -0.95 -3.76
CA THR A 155 4.51 -0.17 -2.53
C THR A 155 3.43 -0.73 -1.62
N GLY A 156 2.20 -0.92 -2.13
CA GLY A 156 1.10 -1.45 -1.32
C GLY A 156 1.41 -2.81 -0.72
N TYR A 157 2.05 -3.71 -1.48
CA TYR A 157 2.41 -5.04 -1.00
C TYR A 157 3.50 -5.00 0.07
N TYR A 158 4.62 -4.33 -0.18
CA TYR A 158 5.75 -4.30 0.77
C TYR A 158 5.56 -3.34 1.95
N THR A 159 4.45 -2.59 2.00
CA THR A 159 3.98 -1.91 3.22
C THR A 159 2.85 -2.65 3.94
N SER A 160 2.40 -3.79 3.41
CA SER A 160 1.39 -4.63 4.07
C SER A 160 2.03 -5.55 5.11
N GLU A 161 1.23 -6.03 6.06
CA GLU A 161 1.66 -7.04 7.03
C GLU A 161 2.18 -8.30 6.34
N ILE A 162 1.51 -8.79 5.29
CA ILE A 162 1.94 -9.96 4.52
C ILE A 162 3.33 -9.73 3.89
N GLY A 163 3.51 -8.60 3.20
CA GLY A 163 4.78 -8.32 2.52
C GLY A 163 5.94 -8.05 3.49
N ILE A 164 5.66 -7.56 4.70
CA ILE A 164 6.69 -7.30 5.72
C ILE A 164 7.01 -8.56 6.54
N THR A 165 6.02 -9.36 6.93
CA THR A 165 6.17 -10.42 7.94
C THR A 165 6.20 -11.83 7.37
N GLN A 166 5.66 -12.04 6.17
CA GLN A 166 5.57 -13.38 5.57
C GLN A 166 6.51 -13.53 4.37
N GLU A 167 6.52 -12.55 3.47
CA GLU A 167 7.44 -12.52 2.32
C GLU A 167 8.89 -12.24 2.74
N ARG A 168 9.07 -11.42 3.78
CA ARG A 168 10.37 -11.01 4.32
C ARG A 168 10.60 -11.59 5.70
N GLU A 169 11.87 -11.66 6.09
CA GLU A 169 12.25 -12.05 7.45
C GLU A 169 12.14 -10.82 8.36
N TYR A 170 11.11 -10.79 9.20
CA TYR A 170 10.83 -9.65 10.06
C TYR A 170 11.72 -9.62 11.30
N LEU A 171 12.58 -8.61 11.37
CA LEU A 171 13.51 -8.36 12.46
C LEU A 171 13.33 -6.91 12.95
N PRO A 172 12.34 -6.64 13.82
CA PRO A 172 12.00 -5.27 14.25
C PRO A 172 13.10 -4.60 15.09
N VAL A 173 13.96 -5.40 15.72
CA VAL A 173 15.11 -4.92 16.48
C VAL A 173 16.33 -5.67 15.97
N PRO A 174 17.04 -5.14 14.96
CA PRO A 174 18.27 -5.75 14.50
C PRO A 174 19.31 -5.69 15.62
N GLY A 175 19.82 -6.86 15.99
CA GLY A 175 20.91 -7.00 16.96
C GLY A 175 22.25 -6.66 16.32
N GLU A 176 23.23 -7.56 16.46
CA GLU A 176 24.53 -7.41 15.83
C GLU A 176 24.47 -7.56 14.31
N TYR A 177 25.20 -6.71 13.59
CA TYR A 177 25.37 -6.84 12.14
C TYR A 177 26.38 -7.94 11.80
N ASN A 178 25.94 -8.94 11.03
CA ASN A 178 26.83 -9.97 10.46
C ASN A 178 26.92 -9.83 8.93
N GLY A 179 27.97 -9.18 8.43
CA GLY A 179 28.20 -8.99 7.00
C GLY A 179 28.56 -10.26 6.22
N ALA A 180 28.87 -11.37 6.92
CA ALA A 180 29.18 -12.68 6.33
C ALA A 180 28.06 -13.70 6.56
N PHE A 181 26.85 -13.25 6.89
CA PHE A 181 25.72 -14.13 7.15
C PHE A 181 25.31 -14.90 5.88
N PRO A 182 25.30 -16.25 5.88
CA PRO A 182 24.96 -17.01 4.68
C PRO A 182 23.49 -16.85 4.30
N TYR A 183 23.22 -16.40 3.07
CA TYR A 183 21.85 -16.25 2.56
C TYR A 183 21.01 -17.53 2.69
N SER A 184 21.64 -18.69 2.51
CA SER A 184 21.00 -20.02 2.58
C SER A 184 20.34 -20.34 3.92
N GLN A 185 20.67 -19.62 5.00
CA GLN A 185 20.06 -19.81 6.31
C GLN A 185 18.69 -19.12 6.44
N VAL A 186 18.42 -18.08 5.65
CA VAL A 186 17.19 -17.27 5.75
C VAL A 186 16.36 -17.37 4.47
N ASN A 187 17.01 -17.42 3.30
CA ASN A 187 16.39 -17.48 1.98
C ASN A 187 15.35 -16.38 1.71
N LYS A 188 15.42 -15.28 2.48
CA LYS A 188 14.53 -14.11 2.42
C LYS A 188 15.35 -12.85 2.68
N VAL A 189 14.79 -11.72 2.27
CA VAL A 189 15.31 -10.40 2.61
C VAL A 189 14.76 -9.98 3.97
N TYR A 190 15.57 -9.33 4.80
CA TYR A 190 15.13 -8.81 6.09
C TYR A 190 14.25 -7.56 5.96
N SER A 191 13.30 -7.42 6.86
CA SER A 191 12.50 -6.21 7.11
C SER A 191 12.61 -5.80 8.58
N SER A 192 12.33 -4.52 8.86
CA SER A 192 12.37 -3.92 10.19
C SER A 192 11.09 -3.12 10.44
#